data_AF-A0A9D0Y4I5-F1
#
_entry.id   AF-A0A9D0Y4I5-F1
#
_cell.length_a   1.000
_cell.length_b   1.000
_cell.length_c   1.000
_cell.angle_alpha   90.00
_cell.angle_beta   90.00
_cell.angle_gamma   90.00
#
_symmetry.space_group_name_H-M   'P 1'
#
loop_
_entity.id
_entity.type
_entity.pdbx_description
1 polymer ?
#
loop_
_entity_poly.entity_id
_entity_poly.type
_entity_poly.pdbx_seq_one_letter_code
_entity_poly.pdbx_strand_id
1 'polypeptide(L)'
;MSAEQWWFFITACTILNIAPGPDTMYIMSKTIAQGRRAGLLSSVGVCSGAMIHASLAGLGLSAILTTSPDIFNTIKWVGAIYLIYLGYVTIAATFASSDNAKEEKSETTKQHSAWRIYYQAILVDLLNPKTALFFLAFIPQFIDNEAGSYFWQFILLGLVVITNALIIECGLVFLGERLTQFMRNNTSLACWLERSVGLVLVGIGFNLYW
;
A
#
# COMPACT_ATOMS: atom_id res chain seq x y z
N MET A 1 -17.47 9.66 12.91
CA MET A 1 -16.93 10.31 11.69
C MET A 1 -18.01 11.08 10.93
N SER A 2 -17.74 12.35 10.61
CA SER A 2 -18.62 13.16 9.74
C SER A 2 -18.53 12.72 8.27
N ALA A 3 -19.48 13.14 7.44
CA ALA A 3 -19.45 12.85 5.99
C ALA A 3 -18.19 13.40 5.31
N GLU A 4 -17.71 14.57 5.72
CA GLU A 4 -16.47 15.18 5.22
C GLU A 4 -15.25 14.32 5.54
N GLN A 5 -15.15 13.82 6.78
CA GLN A 5 -14.05 12.93 7.19
C GLN A 5 -14.02 11.64 6.38
N TRP A 6 -15.19 11.07 6.05
CA TRP A 6 -15.28 9.91 5.18
C TRP A 6 -14.78 10.20 3.76
N TRP A 7 -15.15 11.35 3.19
CA TRP A 7 -14.64 11.78 1.88
C TRP A 7 -13.12 11.94 1.88
N PHE A 8 -12.57 12.65 2.87
CA PHE A 8 -11.11 12.79 3.01
C PHE A 8 -10.42 11.44 3.15
N PHE A 9 -10.96 10.54 3.97
CA PHE A 9 -10.42 9.21 4.16
C PHE A 9 -10.38 8.42 2.84
N ILE A 10 -11.51 8.32 2.13
CA ILE A 10 -11.62 7.55 0.89
C ILE A 10 -10.72 8.14 -0.21
N THR A 11 -10.68 9.47 -0.34
CA THR A 11 -9.82 10.13 -1.32
C THR A 11 -8.35 9.86 -1.04
N ALA A 12 -7.89 9.97 0.21
CA ALA A 12 -6.52 9.65 0.57
C ALA A 12 -6.18 8.17 0.35
N CYS A 13 -7.08 7.25 0.73
CA CYS A 13 -6.94 5.81 0.45
C CYS A 13 -6.78 5.56 -1.06
N THR A 14 -7.58 6.25 -1.88
CA THR A 14 -7.55 6.10 -3.34
C THR A 14 -6.24 6.60 -3.94
N ILE A 15 -5.80 7.80 -3.54
CA ILE A 15 -4.53 8.36 -4.00
C ILE A 15 -3.38 7.43 -3.63
N LEU A 16 -3.38 6.91 -2.40
CA LEU A 16 -2.34 6.00 -1.94
C LEU A 16 -2.41 4.62 -2.58
N ASN A 17 -3.58 4.06 -2.86
CA ASN A 17 -3.68 2.78 -3.54
C ASN A 17 -3.35 2.87 -5.05
N ILE A 18 -3.56 4.04 -5.67
CA ILE A 18 -3.12 4.30 -7.05
C ILE A 18 -1.59 4.51 -7.12
N ALA A 19 -1.00 5.04 -6.05
CA ALA A 19 0.44 5.24 -5.97
C ALA A 19 1.19 3.91 -6.18
N PRO A 20 2.06 3.79 -7.20
CA PRO A 20 2.78 2.55 -7.44
C PRO A 20 3.67 2.20 -6.24
N GLY A 21 3.51 0.98 -5.72
CA GLY A 21 4.30 0.42 -4.62
C GLY A 21 4.80 -1.00 -4.96
N PRO A 22 5.59 -1.62 -4.06
CA PRO A 22 6.09 -2.99 -4.26
C PRO A 22 4.98 -4.02 -4.53
N ASP A 23 3.85 -3.87 -3.86
CA ASP A 23 2.62 -4.66 -4.04
C ASP A 23 2.05 -4.56 -5.46
N THR A 24 1.83 -3.35 -5.93
CA THR A 24 1.25 -3.03 -7.24
C THR A 24 2.19 -3.51 -8.36
N MET A 25 3.49 -3.29 -8.19
CA MET A 25 4.52 -3.76 -9.13
C MET A 25 4.58 -5.29 -9.19
N TYR A 26 4.42 -5.96 -8.06
CA TYR A 26 4.35 -7.42 -8.01
C TYR A 26 3.11 -7.96 -8.74
N ILE A 27 1.93 -7.38 -8.48
CA ILE A 27 0.67 -7.75 -9.15
C ILE A 27 0.80 -7.57 -10.67
N MET A 28 1.33 -6.43 -11.12
CA MET A 28 1.56 -6.17 -12.54
C MET A 28 2.54 -7.18 -13.15
N SER A 29 3.67 -7.43 -12.47
CA SER A 29 4.69 -8.38 -12.93
C SER A 29 4.11 -9.79 -13.10
N LYS A 30 3.30 -10.26 -12.15
CA LYS A 30 2.62 -11.57 -12.25
C LYS A 30 1.53 -11.59 -13.31
N THR A 31 0.80 -10.50 -13.48
CA THR A 31 -0.20 -10.35 -14.55
C THR A 31 0.43 -10.47 -15.93
N ILE A 32 1.57 -9.82 -16.14
CA ILE A 32 2.29 -9.83 -17.41
C ILE A 32 2.93 -11.20 -17.68
N ALA A 33 3.62 -11.75 -16.68
CA ALA A 33 4.39 -12.98 -16.87
C ALA A 33 3.51 -14.25 -16.90
N GLN A 34 2.39 -14.27 -16.18
CA GLN A 34 1.60 -15.48 -15.91
C GLN A 34 0.09 -15.29 -16.15
N GLY A 35 -0.30 -14.15 -16.71
CA GLY A 35 -1.68 -13.84 -17.09
C GLY A 35 -2.57 -13.31 -15.95
N ARG A 36 -3.78 -12.90 -16.31
CA ARG A 36 -4.75 -12.23 -15.42
C ARG A 36 -5.06 -13.03 -14.15
N ARG A 37 -5.14 -14.36 -14.25
CA ARG A 37 -5.41 -15.22 -13.09
C ARG A 37 -4.32 -15.11 -12.02
N ALA A 38 -3.05 -15.03 -12.43
CA ALA A 38 -1.94 -14.82 -11.51
C ALA A 38 -1.96 -13.40 -10.91
N GLY A 39 -2.36 -12.41 -11.70
CA GLY A 39 -2.63 -11.04 -11.23
C GLY A 39 -3.68 -10.99 -10.13
N LEU A 40 -4.87 -11.54 -10.38
CA LEU A 40 -5.97 -11.58 -9.40
C LEU A 40 -5.60 -12.34 -8.12
N LEU A 41 -4.90 -13.47 -8.24
CA LEU A 41 -4.39 -14.21 -7.07
C LEU A 41 -3.37 -13.39 -6.27
N SER A 42 -2.56 -12.57 -6.96
CA SER A 42 -1.63 -11.66 -6.31
C SER A 42 -2.37 -10.55 -5.57
N SER A 43 -3.40 -9.95 -6.18
CA SER A 43 -4.24 -8.93 -5.53
C SER A 43 -4.90 -9.45 -4.26
N VAL A 44 -5.49 -10.65 -4.30
CA VAL A 44 -6.09 -11.28 -3.12
C VAL A 44 -5.03 -11.56 -2.05
N GLY A 45 -3.81 -11.94 -2.43
CA GLY A 45 -2.69 -12.13 -1.50
C GLY A 45 -2.23 -10.83 -0.85
N VAL A 46 -2.08 -9.75 -1.61
CA VAL A 46 -1.75 -8.41 -1.09
C VAL A 46 -2.82 -7.94 -0.11
N CYS A 47 -4.09 -8.03 -0.49
CA CYS A 47 -5.22 -7.69 0.39
C CYS A 47 -5.25 -8.52 1.69
N SER A 48 -4.81 -9.79 1.63
CA SER A 48 -4.68 -10.63 2.82
C SER A 48 -3.53 -10.17 3.73
N GLY A 49 -2.39 -9.76 3.16
CA GLY A 49 -1.30 -9.11 3.89
C GLY A 49 -1.76 -7.82 4.57
N ALA A 50 -2.54 -7.00 3.86
CA ALA A 50 -3.05 -5.74 4.37
C ALA A 50 -4.03 -5.96 5.53
N MET A 51 -4.81 -7.04 5.50
CA MET A 51 -5.65 -7.45 6.63
C MET A 51 -4.85 -7.85 7.86
N ILE A 52 -3.69 -8.47 7.68
CA ILE A 52 -2.77 -8.79 8.77
C ILE A 52 -2.20 -7.50 9.36
N HIS A 53 -1.76 -6.55 8.53
CA HIS A 53 -1.37 -5.20 9.00
C HIS A 53 -2.50 -4.52 9.77
N ALA A 54 -3.72 -4.55 9.25
CA ALA A 54 -4.89 -3.98 9.91
C ALA A 54 -5.12 -4.59 11.30
N SER A 55 -5.02 -5.91 11.39
CA SER A 55 -5.22 -6.65 12.63
C SER A 55 -4.10 -6.38 13.64
N LEU A 56 -2.84 -6.42 13.21
CA LEU A 56 -1.68 -6.16 14.07
C LEU A 56 -1.68 -4.72 14.58
N ALA A 57 -1.93 -3.75 13.71
CA ALA A 57 -2.00 -2.35 14.08
C ALA A 57 -3.21 -2.08 14.97
N GLY A 58 -4.39 -2.63 14.67
CA GLY A 58 -5.57 -2.51 15.52
C GLY A 58 -5.34 -3.07 16.93
N LEU A 59 -4.73 -4.26 17.05
CA LEU A 59 -4.40 -4.87 18.34
C LEU A 59 -3.32 -4.08 19.09
N GLY A 60 -2.21 -3.77 18.43
CA GLY A 60 -1.08 -3.05 19.02
C GLY A 60 -1.47 -1.64 19.47
N LEU A 61 -2.25 -0.92 18.64
CA LEU A 61 -2.68 0.43 18.95
C LEU A 61 -3.75 0.46 20.04
N SER A 62 -4.66 -0.51 20.08
CA SER A 62 -5.63 -0.65 21.17
C SER A 62 -4.93 -0.87 22.52
N ALA A 63 -3.84 -1.67 22.53
CA ALA A 63 -3.03 -1.87 23.73
C ALA A 63 -2.27 -0.60 24.15
N ILE A 64 -1.77 0.18 23.19
CA ILE A 64 -1.00 1.39 23.48
C ILE A 64 -1.90 2.56 23.93
N LEU A 65 -3.02 2.79 23.24
CA LEU A 65 -3.98 3.85 23.56
C LEU A 65 -4.62 3.67 24.94
N THR A 66 -4.78 2.41 25.39
CA THR A 66 -5.29 2.11 26.73
C THR A 66 -4.23 2.27 27.82
N THR A 67 -2.94 2.34 27.46
CA THR A 67 -1.83 2.37 28.42
C THR A 67 -1.21 3.76 28.58
N SER A 68 -0.96 4.52 27.49
CA SER A 68 -0.40 5.88 27.59
C SER A 68 -0.59 6.73 26.32
N PRO A 69 -1.24 7.91 26.41
CA PRO A 69 -1.37 8.86 25.30
C PRO A 69 -0.02 9.41 24.76
N ASP A 70 1.01 9.51 25.61
CA ASP A 70 2.33 10.04 25.21
C ASP A 70 3.10 9.06 24.30
N ILE A 71 2.94 7.76 24.52
CA ILE A 71 3.50 6.70 23.66
C ILE A 71 2.84 6.76 22.27
N PHE A 72 1.53 7.01 22.21
CA PHE A 72 0.81 7.16 20.95
C PHE A 72 1.32 8.36 20.13
N ASN A 73 1.55 9.50 20.77
CA ASN A 73 2.15 10.66 20.10
C ASN A 73 3.55 10.34 19.58
N THR A 74 4.39 9.68 20.37
CA THR A 74 5.74 9.28 19.94
C THR A 74 5.71 8.38 18.70
N ILE A 75 4.78 7.44 18.64
CA ILE A 75 4.59 6.56 17.46
C ILE A 75 4.15 7.35 16.24
N LYS A 76 3.25 8.34 16.40
CA LYS A 76 2.87 9.25 15.31
C LYS A 76 4.09 9.99 14.75
N TRP A 77 4.95 10.50 15.61
CA TRP A 77 6.18 11.21 15.23
C TRP A 77 7.18 10.30 14.49
N VAL A 78 7.39 9.08 14.98
CA VAL A 78 8.24 8.08 14.32
C VAL A 78 7.66 7.67 12.97
N GLY A 79 6.34 7.46 12.88
CA GLY A 79 5.63 7.15 11.64
C GLY A 79 5.76 8.27 10.60
N ALA A 80 5.65 9.53 11.00
CA ALA A 80 5.83 10.68 10.12
C ALA A 80 7.26 10.79 9.57
N ILE A 81 8.28 10.72 10.44
CA ILE A 81 9.69 10.78 10.02
C ILE A 81 10.01 9.62 9.07
N TYR A 82 9.48 8.44 9.35
CA TYR A 82 9.71 7.29 8.51
C TYR A 82 8.93 7.36 7.18
N LEU A 83 7.73 7.94 7.13
CA LEU A 83 7.03 8.27 5.88
C LEU A 83 7.82 9.27 5.02
N ILE A 84 8.42 10.29 5.65
CA ILE A 84 9.32 11.25 4.97
C ILE A 84 10.55 10.52 4.42
N TYR A 85 11.17 9.65 5.24
CA TYR A 85 12.28 8.81 4.80
C TYR A 85 11.88 7.88 3.65
N LEU A 86 10.69 7.29 3.69
CA LEU A 86 10.20 6.40 2.63
C LEU A 86 9.93 7.16 1.34
N GLY A 87 9.36 8.36 1.43
CA GLY A 87 9.23 9.29 0.31
C GLY A 87 10.58 9.63 -0.30
N TYR A 88 11.60 9.87 0.54
CA TYR A 88 12.97 10.07 0.08
C TYR A 88 13.56 8.82 -0.58
N VAL A 89 13.37 7.62 -0.02
CA VAL A 89 13.88 6.36 -0.59
C VAL A 89 13.19 6.00 -1.91
N THR A 90 11.90 6.24 -2.05
CA THR A 90 11.19 6.05 -3.34
C THR A 90 11.67 7.04 -4.40
N ILE A 91 11.94 8.29 -4.01
CA ILE A 91 12.58 9.28 -4.88
C ILE A 91 14.05 8.88 -5.18
N ALA A 92 14.78 8.27 -4.25
CA ALA A 92 16.16 7.84 -4.48
C ALA A 92 16.26 6.58 -5.36
N ALA A 93 15.32 5.64 -5.22
CA ALA A 93 15.24 4.42 -6.03
C ALA A 93 14.89 4.70 -7.51
N THR A 94 14.16 5.80 -7.77
CA THR A 94 13.94 6.29 -9.14
C THR A 94 15.21 6.83 -9.79
N PHE A 95 16.19 7.30 -9.01
CA PHE A 95 17.52 7.68 -9.52
C PHE A 95 18.49 6.49 -9.63
N ALA A 96 18.23 5.38 -8.94
CA ALA A 96 19.08 4.18 -8.97
C ALA A 96 18.68 3.16 -10.06
N SER A 97 17.63 3.42 -10.84
CA SER A 97 17.21 2.55 -11.94
C SER A 97 18.04 2.79 -13.21
N SER A 98 19.30 2.34 -13.16
CA SER A 98 20.03 1.84 -14.33
C SER A 98 20.61 0.48 -13.96
N ASP A 99 20.44 -0.50 -14.84
CA ASP A 99 21.23 -1.75 -14.93
C ASP A 99 20.89 -3.03 -14.16
N ASN A 100 19.67 -3.25 -13.64
CA ASN A 100 19.28 -4.63 -13.24
C ASN A 100 17.95 -5.13 -13.81
N ALA A 101 17.68 -4.82 -15.07
CA ALA A 101 16.85 -5.68 -15.91
C ALA A 101 17.71 -6.87 -16.38
N LYS A 102 18.08 -7.79 -15.46
CA LYS A 102 18.60 -9.08 -15.89
C LYS A 102 17.42 -9.90 -16.37
N GLU A 103 17.40 -10.11 -17.69
CA GLU A 103 16.63 -11.14 -18.37
C GLU A 103 16.86 -12.50 -17.68
N GLU A 104 15.94 -12.94 -16.84
CA GLU A 104 15.75 -14.37 -16.62
C GLU A 104 14.98 -14.90 -17.83
N LYS A 105 15.75 -15.44 -18.77
CA LYS A 105 15.29 -16.20 -19.91
C LYS A 105 14.24 -17.22 -19.49
N SER A 106 13.18 -17.23 -20.30
CA SER A 106 12.19 -18.30 -20.47
C SER A 106 12.67 -19.67 -19.98
N GLU A 107 12.26 -20.06 -18.77
CA GLU A 107 12.07 -21.46 -18.44
C GLU A 107 10.59 -21.79 -18.66
N THR A 108 10.40 -22.70 -19.59
CA THR A 108 9.18 -23.40 -19.95
C THR A 108 8.26 -23.71 -18.75
N THR A 109 7.04 -23.18 -18.81
CA THR A 109 5.80 -23.87 -18.38
C THR A 109 5.83 -24.67 -17.07
N LYS A 110 6.45 -24.16 -15.99
CA LYS A 110 6.07 -24.59 -14.64
C LYS A 110 4.99 -23.65 -14.16
N GLN A 111 3.75 -24.10 -14.29
CA GLN A 111 2.59 -23.48 -13.65
C GLN A 111 2.90 -23.37 -12.16
N HIS A 112 3.37 -22.20 -11.71
CA HIS A 112 3.61 -21.98 -10.29
C HIS A 112 2.29 -22.26 -9.59
N SER A 113 2.34 -23.11 -8.56
CA SER A 113 1.16 -23.40 -7.76
C SER A 113 0.49 -22.08 -7.37
N ALA A 114 -0.82 -21.97 -7.62
CA ALA A 114 -1.61 -20.77 -7.28
C ALA A 114 -1.36 -20.33 -5.82
N TRP A 115 -1.12 -21.31 -4.95
CA TRP A 115 -0.72 -21.10 -3.57
C TRP A 115 0.58 -20.30 -3.41
N ARG A 116 1.60 -20.58 -4.21
CA ARG A 116 2.89 -19.87 -4.15
C ARG A 116 2.76 -18.42 -4.59
N ILE A 117 1.94 -18.14 -5.61
CA ILE A 117 1.68 -16.78 -6.09
C ILE A 117 0.99 -15.95 -4.99
N TYR A 118 -0.05 -16.53 -4.39
CA TYR A 118 -0.80 -15.93 -3.29
C TYR A 118 0.07 -15.68 -2.06
N TYR A 119 0.81 -16.69 -1.59
CA TYR A 119 1.66 -16.55 -0.40
C TYR A 119 2.79 -15.53 -0.60
N GLN A 120 3.38 -15.51 -1.79
CA GLN A 120 4.41 -14.53 -2.11
C GLN A 120 3.83 -13.10 -2.17
N ALA A 121 2.60 -12.92 -2.63
CA ALA A 121 1.91 -11.63 -2.56
C ALA A 121 1.65 -11.18 -1.11
N ILE A 122 1.25 -12.09 -0.21
CA ILE A 122 1.15 -11.77 1.23
C ILE A 122 2.49 -11.27 1.75
N LEU A 123 3.59 -11.97 1.46
CA LEU A 123 4.91 -11.56 1.94
C LEU A 123 5.35 -10.20 1.37
N VAL A 124 5.06 -9.94 0.10
CA VAL A 124 5.36 -8.65 -0.53
C VAL A 124 4.64 -7.52 0.20
N ASP A 125 3.36 -7.69 0.53
CA ASP A 125 2.60 -6.67 1.24
C ASP A 125 2.99 -6.55 2.73
N LEU A 126 3.25 -7.67 3.41
CA LEU A 126 3.75 -7.65 4.80
C LEU A 126 5.08 -6.90 4.92
N LEU A 127 5.95 -7.05 3.93
CA LEU A 127 7.23 -6.34 3.85
C LEU A 127 7.10 -4.97 3.20
N ASN A 128 5.91 -4.54 2.78
CA ASN A 128 5.67 -3.26 2.15
C ASN A 128 5.61 -2.16 3.23
N PRO A 129 6.64 -1.31 3.35
CA PRO A 129 6.64 -0.25 4.36
C PRO A 129 5.55 0.79 4.11
N LYS A 130 5.12 0.98 2.85
CA LYS A 130 4.02 1.88 2.51
C LYS A 130 2.71 1.42 3.15
N THR A 131 2.37 0.13 3.00
CA THR A 131 1.18 -0.47 3.62
C THR A 131 1.27 -0.38 5.13
N ALA A 132 2.39 -0.85 5.71
CA ALA A 132 2.59 -0.85 7.16
C ALA A 132 2.41 0.55 7.77
N LEU A 133 3.01 1.58 7.17
CA LEU A 133 2.90 2.95 7.66
C LEU A 133 1.53 3.55 7.45
N PHE A 134 0.87 3.23 6.36
CA PHE A 134 -0.48 3.71 6.14
C PHE A 134 -1.41 3.22 7.25
N PHE A 135 -1.33 1.94 7.59
CA PHE A 135 -2.06 1.41 8.74
C PHE A 135 -1.60 2.05 10.06
N LEU A 136 -0.30 2.20 10.30
CA LEU A 136 0.21 2.71 11.58
C LEU A 136 0.03 4.21 11.82
N ALA A 137 0.06 5.03 10.77
CA ALA A 137 0.13 6.49 10.89
C ALA A 137 -1.13 7.19 10.37
N PHE A 138 -1.79 6.65 9.35
CA PHE A 138 -2.95 7.31 8.72
C PHE A 138 -4.27 6.86 9.34
N ILE A 139 -4.56 5.55 9.41
CA ILE A 139 -5.83 5.05 9.97
C ILE A 139 -6.13 5.57 11.38
N PRO A 140 -5.17 5.66 12.32
CA PRO A 140 -5.43 6.17 13.67
C PRO A 140 -6.01 7.58 13.73
N GLN A 141 -5.80 8.38 12.69
CA GLN A 141 -6.30 9.76 12.63
C GLN A 141 -7.82 9.83 12.45
N PHE A 142 -8.44 8.72 12.02
CA PHE A 142 -9.88 8.62 11.76
C PHE A 142 -10.61 7.81 12.84
N ILE A 143 -9.87 7.34 13.86
CA ILE A 143 -10.43 6.64 15.00
C ILE A 143 -11.05 7.66 15.95
N ASP A 144 -12.26 7.36 16.38
CA ASP A 144 -13.01 8.18 17.33
C ASP A 144 -12.91 7.55 18.73
N ASN A 145 -12.39 8.34 19.69
CA ASN A 145 -12.17 7.91 21.07
C ASN A 145 -13.47 7.61 21.82
N GLU A 146 -14.60 8.16 21.38
CA GLU A 146 -15.89 8.00 22.05
C GLU A 146 -16.80 6.96 21.37
N ALA A 147 -16.45 6.50 20.17
CA ALA A 147 -17.29 5.61 19.35
C ALA A 147 -17.15 4.10 19.69
N GLY A 148 -16.45 3.74 20.77
CA GLY A 148 -16.34 2.37 21.27
C GLY A 148 -15.00 1.69 20.97
N SER A 149 -15.01 0.38 20.71
CA SER A 149 -13.77 -0.42 20.60
C SER A 149 -12.85 0.03 19.46
N TYR A 150 -11.66 0.50 19.82
CA TYR A 150 -10.61 0.90 18.89
C TYR A 150 -10.28 -0.17 17.86
N PHE A 151 -10.20 -1.43 18.29
CA PHE A 151 -9.92 -2.56 17.39
C PHE A 151 -10.95 -2.67 16.27
N TRP A 152 -12.25 -2.62 16.60
CA TRP A 152 -13.31 -2.78 15.59
C TRP A 152 -13.41 -1.57 14.65
N GLN A 153 -13.17 -0.36 15.15
CA GLN A 153 -13.03 0.82 14.29
C GLN A 153 -11.87 0.67 13.30
N PHE A 154 -10.73 0.16 13.78
CA PHE A 154 -9.54 -0.08 12.96
C PHE A 154 -9.80 -1.13 11.87
N ILE A 155 -10.43 -2.26 12.22
CA ILE A 155 -10.79 -3.30 11.25
C ILE A 155 -11.77 -2.78 10.21
N LEU A 156 -12.77 -1.98 10.60
CA LEU A 156 -13.72 -1.39 9.66
C LEU A 156 -13.02 -0.44 8.68
N LEU A 157 -12.18 0.47 9.17
CA LEU A 157 -11.40 1.38 8.32
C LEU A 157 -10.43 0.61 7.42
N GLY A 158 -9.78 -0.43 7.95
CA GLY A 158 -8.93 -1.32 7.18
C GLY A 158 -9.67 -2.05 6.07
N LEU A 159 -10.88 -2.54 6.31
CA LEU A 159 -11.73 -3.16 5.29
C LEU A 159 -12.08 -2.19 4.15
N VAL A 160 -12.35 -0.92 4.47
CA VAL A 160 -12.60 0.11 3.44
C VAL A 160 -11.35 0.30 2.57
N VAL A 161 -10.17 0.39 3.18
CA VAL A 161 -8.89 0.53 2.48
C VAL A 161 -8.63 -0.67 1.57
N ILE A 162 -8.82 -1.88 2.09
CA ILE A 162 -8.57 -3.14 1.37
C ILE A 162 -9.56 -3.30 0.22
N THR A 163 -10.84 -2.97 0.44
CA THR A 163 -11.85 -3.02 -0.63
C THR A 163 -11.51 -2.03 -1.74
N ASN A 164 -11.10 -0.82 -1.37
CA ASN A 164 -10.65 0.20 -2.31
C ASN A 164 -9.41 -0.26 -3.10
N ALA A 165 -8.42 -0.85 -2.42
CA ALA A 165 -7.23 -1.43 -3.05
C ALA A 165 -7.61 -2.52 -4.05
N LEU A 166 -8.47 -3.46 -3.65
CA LEU A 166 -8.89 -4.57 -4.50
C LEU A 166 -9.57 -4.09 -5.78
N ILE A 167 -10.41 -3.04 -5.71
CA ILE A 167 -11.05 -2.45 -6.89
C ILE A 167 -10.00 -1.89 -7.85
N ILE A 168 -9.04 -1.11 -7.34
CA ILE A 168 -7.97 -0.49 -8.11
C ILE A 168 -7.08 -1.58 -8.73
N GLU A 169 -6.62 -2.53 -7.93
CA GLU A 169 -5.76 -3.63 -8.37
C GLU A 169 -6.44 -4.52 -9.41
N CYS A 170 -7.71 -4.86 -9.24
CA CYS A 170 -8.47 -5.60 -10.26
C CYS A 170 -8.51 -4.79 -11.56
N GLY A 171 -8.78 -3.49 -11.48
CA GLY A 171 -8.71 -2.57 -12.61
C GLY A 171 -7.35 -2.64 -13.32
N LEU A 172 -6.24 -2.60 -12.56
CA LEU A 172 -4.89 -2.73 -13.10
C LEU A 172 -4.65 -4.10 -13.75
N VAL A 173 -5.15 -5.20 -13.18
CA VAL A 173 -5.01 -6.54 -13.76
C VAL A 173 -5.76 -6.65 -15.09
N PHE A 174 -6.98 -6.10 -15.19
CA PHE A 174 -7.76 -6.13 -16.42
C PHE A 174 -7.23 -5.16 -17.49
N LEU A 175 -6.70 -4.01 -17.07
CA LEU A 175 -6.04 -3.05 -17.95
C LEU A 175 -4.59 -3.45 -18.27
N GLY A 176 -4.02 -4.44 -17.58
CA GLY A 176 -2.60 -4.76 -17.56
C GLY A 176 -1.99 -4.98 -18.94
N GLU A 177 -2.68 -5.62 -19.89
CA GLU A 177 -2.16 -5.75 -21.27
C GLU A 177 -1.99 -4.38 -21.98
N ARG A 178 -2.94 -3.45 -21.78
CA ARG A 178 -2.89 -2.09 -22.36
C ARG A 178 -1.98 -1.15 -21.57
N LEU A 179 -2.02 -1.22 -20.25
CA LEU A 179 -1.21 -0.39 -19.35
C LEU A 179 0.27 -0.76 -19.47
N THR A 180 0.60 -2.04 -19.66
CA THR A 180 1.99 -2.49 -19.88
C THR A 180 2.53 -1.99 -21.21
N GLN A 181 1.74 -2.03 -22.29
CA GLN A 181 2.15 -1.46 -23.58
C GLN A 181 2.34 0.07 -23.49
N PHE A 182 1.50 0.76 -22.70
CA PHE A 182 1.58 2.20 -22.49
C PHE A 182 2.77 2.61 -21.59
N MET A 183 3.01 1.91 -20.48
CA MET A 183 4.11 2.18 -19.54
C MET A 183 5.48 1.80 -20.11
N ARG A 184 5.56 0.70 -20.87
CA ARG A 184 6.79 0.30 -21.59
C ARG A 184 7.22 1.34 -22.64
N ASN A 185 6.28 2.15 -23.11
CA ASN A 185 6.52 3.25 -24.06
C ASN A 185 6.69 4.61 -23.38
N ASN A 186 6.45 4.76 -22.07
CA ASN A 186 6.45 6.06 -21.40
C ASN A 186 6.95 6.03 -19.95
N THR A 187 8.24 5.74 -19.78
CA THR A 187 8.99 5.73 -18.50
C THR A 187 8.88 7.04 -17.72
N SER A 188 8.66 8.17 -18.40
CA SER A 188 8.52 9.49 -17.77
C SER A 188 7.25 9.61 -16.91
N LEU A 189 6.16 8.96 -17.34
CA LEU A 189 4.86 9.00 -16.65
C LEU A 189 4.87 8.18 -15.35
N ALA A 190 5.57 7.04 -15.35
CA ALA A 190 5.83 6.24 -14.15
C ALA A 190 6.59 7.06 -13.09
N CYS A 191 7.65 7.75 -13.53
CA CYS A 191 8.48 8.56 -12.65
C CYS A 191 7.73 9.81 -12.12
N TRP A 192 6.83 10.40 -12.92
CA TRP A 192 6.03 11.55 -12.49
C TRP A 192 4.96 11.19 -11.45
N LEU A 193 4.36 10.00 -11.59
CA LEU A 193 3.41 9.46 -10.60
C LEU A 193 4.12 9.20 -9.26
N GLU A 194 5.30 8.59 -9.28
CA GLU A 194 6.12 8.37 -8.08
C GLU A 194 6.50 9.69 -7.38
N ARG A 195 6.87 10.72 -8.15
CA ARG A 195 7.18 12.05 -7.61
C ARG A 195 5.97 12.74 -6.97
N SER A 196 4.80 12.60 -7.58
CA SER A 196 3.55 13.18 -7.06
C SER A 196 3.14 12.52 -5.74
N VAL A 197 3.34 11.22 -5.62
CA VAL A 197 3.12 10.46 -4.39
C VAL A 197 4.10 10.88 -3.30
N GLY A 198 5.39 11.02 -3.63
CA GLY A 198 6.40 11.52 -2.71
C GLY A 198 6.04 12.91 -2.15
N LEU A 199 5.56 13.82 -3.01
CA LEU A 199 5.09 15.14 -2.61
C LEU A 199 3.85 15.10 -1.71
N VAL A 200 2.89 14.22 -1.99
CA VAL A 200 1.70 14.04 -1.15
C VAL A 200 2.08 13.46 0.21
N LEU A 201 2.97 12.47 0.27
CA LEU A 201 3.47 11.90 1.52
C LEU A 201 4.24 12.93 2.35
N VAL A 202 5.06 13.77 1.70
CA VAL A 202 5.74 14.90 2.36
C VAL A 202 4.71 15.92 2.88
N GLY A 203 3.69 16.25 2.09
CA GLY A 203 2.62 17.15 2.50
C GLY A 203 1.82 16.63 3.70
N ILE A 204 1.50 15.34 3.74
CA ILE A 204 0.87 14.68 4.89
C ILE A 204 1.80 14.71 6.11
N GLY A 205 3.10 14.45 5.90
CA GLY A 205 4.12 14.53 6.96
C GLY A 205 4.25 15.94 7.55
N PHE A 206 4.14 16.99 6.73
CA PHE A 206 4.11 18.38 7.17
C PHE A 206 2.80 18.76 7.86
N ASN A 207 1.66 18.20 7.44
CA ASN A 207 0.38 18.42 8.12
C ASN A 207 0.37 17.77 9.52
N LEU A 208 1.22 16.78 9.78
CA LEU A 208 1.40 16.20 11.11
C LEU A 208 2.13 17.12 12.11
N TYR A 209 2.69 18.25 11.66
CA TYR A 209 3.39 19.24 12.48
C TYR A 209 2.50 20.40 12.95
N TRP A 210 1.20 20.44 12.58
CA TRP A 210 0.28 21.50 12.98
C TRP A 210 -1.08 20.97 13.46
#